data_AF-A0AAV6UKC2-F1
#
_entry.id   AF-A0AAV6UKC2-F1
#
_cell.length_a   1.000
_cell.length_b   1.000
_cell.length_c   1.000
_cell.angle_alpha   90.00
_cell.angle_beta   90.00
_cell.angle_gamma   90.00
#
_symmetry.space_group_name_H-M   'P 1'
#
loop_
_entity.id
_entity.type
_entity.pdbx_description
1 polymer ?
#
loop_
_entity_poly.entity_id
_entity_poly.type
_entity_poly.pdbx_seq_one_letter_code
_entity_poly.pdbx_strand_id
1 'polypeptide(L)'
;MDDFTARDNLSRFAEAEGLLMCSFCTFTTQSAGNLKIHERNHTFKNGFVCKYCQKECKTKGNLKTHLRVHTGKMAFECRVCRKGFHENQGLVCHFMDQEEASTIVAYNKNEDSFVPCVRSISL
;
A
#
# COMPACT_ATOMS: atom_id res chain seq x y z
N MET A 1 -13.32 34.04 -11.78
CA MET A 1 -12.06 33.96 -12.54
C MET A 1 -11.63 32.52 -12.46
N ASP A 2 -11.69 31.81 -13.58
CA ASP A 2 -11.43 30.38 -13.71
C ASP A 2 -9.94 30.07 -13.59
N ASP A 3 -9.62 28.94 -12.95
CA ASP A 3 -8.27 28.48 -12.63
C ASP A 3 -7.36 28.29 -13.88
N PHE A 4 -7.97 28.17 -15.07
CA PHE A 4 -7.29 27.99 -16.35
C PHE A 4 -6.45 29.20 -16.77
N THR A 5 -6.95 30.42 -16.57
CA THR A 5 -6.22 31.64 -16.94
C THR A 5 -5.00 31.88 -16.04
N ALA A 6 -5.04 31.45 -14.76
CA ALA A 6 -3.91 31.59 -13.84
C ALA A 6 -2.72 30.70 -14.25
N ARG A 7 -2.99 29.49 -14.73
CA ARG A 7 -1.95 28.53 -15.12
C ARG A 7 -1.27 28.90 -16.44
N ASP A 8 -2.02 29.40 -17.41
CA ASP A 8 -1.48 29.87 -18.69
C ASP A 8 -0.52 31.06 -18.48
N ASN A 9 -0.93 32.04 -17.67
CA ASN A 9 -0.10 33.17 -17.28
C ASN A 9 1.21 32.73 -16.60
N LEU A 10 1.14 31.74 -15.72
CA LEU A 10 2.30 31.21 -15.03
C LEU A 10 3.23 30.41 -15.96
N SER A 11 2.67 29.79 -17.00
CA SER A 11 3.43 29.03 -18.00
C SER A 11 4.29 29.98 -18.84
N ARG A 12 3.71 31.10 -19.28
CA ARG A 12 4.42 32.16 -20.00
C ARG A 12 5.53 32.80 -19.16
N PHE A 13 5.30 32.98 -17.86
CA PHE A 13 6.34 33.43 -16.93
C PHE A 13 7.47 32.41 -16.79
N ALA A 14 7.14 31.12 -16.65
CA ALA A 14 8.14 30.06 -16.54
C ALA A 14 9.00 29.97 -17.81
N GLU A 15 8.42 30.14 -19.00
CA GLU A 15 9.15 30.20 -20.27
C GLU A 15 10.13 31.38 -20.34
N ALA A 16 9.70 32.58 -19.90
CA ALA A 16 10.55 33.76 -19.88
C ALA A 16 11.77 33.63 -18.93
N GLU A 17 11.58 32.94 -17.80
CA GLU A 17 12.60 32.74 -16.76
C GLU A 17 13.38 31.41 -16.92
N GLY A 18 13.12 30.64 -17.98
CA GLY A 18 13.78 29.34 -18.20
C GLY A 18 13.48 28.29 -17.12
N LEU A 19 12.31 28.38 -16.48
CA LEU A 19 11.85 27.47 -15.44
C LEU A 19 11.07 26.29 -16.05
N LEU A 20 11.17 25.14 -15.39
CA LEU A 20 10.36 23.95 -15.70
C LEU A 20 9.10 23.95 -14.84
N MET A 21 7.94 23.83 -15.47
CA MET A 21 6.64 23.76 -14.79
C MET A 21 6.15 22.31 -14.65
N CYS A 22 5.54 22.01 -13.50
CA CYS A 22 4.87 20.73 -13.26
C CYS A 22 3.62 20.56 -14.15
N SER A 23 3.43 19.36 -14.69
CA SER A 23 2.25 19.02 -15.50
C SER A 23 0.95 18.90 -14.68
N PHE A 24 1.04 18.70 -13.37
CA PHE A 24 -0.11 18.48 -12.48
C PHE A 24 -0.52 19.72 -11.68
N CYS A 25 0.42 20.60 -11.30
CA CYS A 25 0.13 21.81 -10.52
C CYS A 25 0.98 23.02 -10.97
N THR A 26 0.83 24.16 -10.30
CA THR A 26 1.52 25.42 -10.59
C THR A 26 2.97 25.50 -10.06
N PHE A 27 3.54 24.39 -9.60
CA PHE A 27 4.93 24.34 -9.14
C PHE A 27 5.91 24.55 -10.31
N THR A 28 6.95 25.35 -10.08
CA THR A 28 8.04 25.60 -11.04
C THR A 28 9.41 25.37 -10.39
N THR A 29 10.40 24.95 -11.19
CA THR A 29 11.78 24.74 -10.72
C THR A 29 12.80 24.88 -11.85
N GLN A 30 14.04 25.23 -11.54
CA GLN A 30 15.14 25.29 -12.51
C GLN A 30 15.79 23.92 -12.80
N SER A 31 15.53 22.92 -11.94
CA SER A 31 16.19 21.60 -12.03
C SER A 31 15.25 20.53 -12.57
N ALA A 32 15.62 19.92 -13.69
CA ALA A 32 14.89 18.78 -14.24
C ALA A 32 14.85 17.58 -13.27
N GLY A 33 15.90 17.40 -12.45
CA GLY A 33 15.92 16.38 -11.40
C GLY A 33 14.89 16.67 -10.30
N ASN A 34 14.81 17.92 -9.86
CA ASN A 34 13.82 18.35 -8.86
C ASN A 34 12.40 18.27 -9.40
N LEU A 35 12.19 18.62 -10.68
CA LEU A 35 10.89 18.48 -11.33
C LEU A 35 10.46 17.01 -11.36
N LYS A 36 11.35 16.09 -11.77
CA LYS A 36 11.05 14.66 -11.76
C LYS A 36 10.69 14.15 -10.36
N ILE A 37 11.44 14.55 -9.32
CA ILE A 37 11.13 14.16 -7.93
C ILE A 37 9.79 14.76 -7.48
N HIS A 38 9.50 16.01 -7.84
CA HIS A 38 8.22 16.64 -7.57
C HIS A 38 7.05 15.94 -8.29
N GLU A 39 7.20 15.58 -9.57
CA GLU A 39 6.19 14.84 -10.34
C GLU A 39 5.97 13.43 -9.79
N ARG A 40 7.00 12.84 -9.15
CA ARG A 40 6.81 11.62 -8.35
C ARG A 40 5.84 11.88 -7.19
N ASN A 41 5.81 13.05 -6.58
CA ASN A 41 4.80 13.31 -5.56
C ASN A 41 3.38 13.45 -6.12
N HIS A 42 3.15 13.53 -7.42
CA HIS A 42 1.81 13.45 -8.00
C HIS A 42 1.44 12.01 -8.38
N THR A 43 2.41 11.27 -8.92
CA THR A 43 2.23 9.87 -9.32
C THR A 43 2.36 8.86 -8.18
N PHE A 44 3.07 9.21 -7.10
CA PHE A 44 3.34 8.40 -5.91
C PHE A 44 2.67 8.96 -4.63
N LYS A 45 1.94 10.09 -4.69
CA LYS A 45 1.10 10.56 -3.56
C LYS A 45 -0.08 9.63 -3.27
N ASN A 46 -0.54 8.92 -4.28
CA ASN A 46 -1.63 7.98 -4.12
C ASN A 46 -0.98 6.62 -3.97
N GLY A 47 -1.29 5.90 -2.90
CA GLY A 47 -0.65 4.63 -2.60
C GLY A 47 -0.83 3.58 -3.71
N PHE A 48 -0.57 2.33 -3.36
CA PHE A 48 -0.95 1.21 -4.22
C PHE A 48 -2.48 1.08 -4.18
N VAL A 49 -3.15 1.61 -5.21
CA VAL A 49 -4.61 1.69 -5.27
C VAL A 49 -5.23 0.37 -5.74
N CYS A 50 -6.28 -0.07 -5.05
CA CYS A 50 -7.06 -1.23 -5.46
C CYS A 50 -7.93 -0.91 -6.68
N LYS A 51 -7.74 -1.65 -7.78
CA LYS A 51 -8.54 -1.50 -9.00
C LYS A 51 -10.04 -1.84 -8.84
N TYR A 52 -10.44 -2.52 -7.77
CA TYR A 52 -11.83 -2.95 -7.55
C TYR A 52 -12.62 -2.03 -6.63
N CYS A 53 -11.97 -1.36 -5.67
CA CYS A 53 -12.65 -0.51 -4.68
C CYS A 53 -11.97 0.83 -4.43
N GLN A 54 -10.94 1.17 -5.21
CA GLN A 54 -10.15 2.40 -5.10
C GLN A 54 -9.51 2.64 -3.73
N LYS A 55 -9.42 1.62 -2.87
CA LYS A 55 -8.73 1.72 -1.58
C LYS A 55 -7.24 1.91 -1.78
N GLU A 56 -6.68 2.90 -1.12
CA GLU A 56 -5.24 3.16 -1.12
C GLU A 56 -4.51 2.30 -0.08
N CYS A 57 -3.41 1.67 -0.51
CA CYS A 57 -2.52 0.91 0.37
C CYS A 57 -1.14 1.58 0.42
N LYS A 58 -0.54 1.65 1.61
CA LYS A 58 0.78 2.27 1.82
C LYS A 58 1.93 1.54 1.09
N THR A 59 1.79 0.25 0.83
CA THR A 59 2.83 -0.58 0.20
C THR A 59 2.24 -1.57 -0.80
N LYS A 60 3.07 -2.03 -1.76
CA LYS A 60 2.70 -3.05 -2.75
C LYS A 60 2.30 -4.37 -2.08
N GLY A 61 2.98 -4.73 -0.99
CA GLY A 61 2.67 -5.91 -0.19
C GLY A 61 1.26 -5.82 0.41
N ASN A 62 0.91 -4.67 0.99
CA ASN A 62 -0.43 -4.45 1.54
C ASN A 62 -1.50 -4.49 0.46
N LEU A 63 -1.24 -3.93 -0.73
CA LEU A 63 -2.17 -4.07 -1.86
C LEU A 63 -2.35 -5.53 -2.28
N LYS A 64 -1.26 -6.30 -2.40
CA LYS A 64 -1.33 -7.73 -2.76
C LYS A 64 -2.15 -8.53 -1.75
N THR A 65 -1.98 -8.25 -0.47
CA THR A 65 -2.77 -8.86 0.60
C THR A 65 -4.23 -8.39 0.56
N HIS A 66 -4.49 -7.10 0.36
CA HIS A 66 -5.83 -6.55 0.21
C HIS A 66 -6.60 -7.13 -0.98
N LEU A 67 -5.95 -7.41 -2.10
CA LEU A 67 -6.61 -8.06 -3.26
C LEU A 67 -7.17 -9.45 -2.93
N ARG A 68 -6.66 -10.10 -1.86
CA ARG A 68 -7.20 -11.38 -1.38
C ARG A 68 -8.66 -11.27 -0.95
N VAL A 69 -9.07 -10.12 -0.44
CA VAL A 69 -10.45 -9.86 0.01
C VAL A 69 -11.44 -9.88 -1.17
N HIS A 70 -11.02 -9.40 -2.34
CA HIS A 70 -11.84 -9.45 -3.56
C HIS A 70 -11.88 -10.83 -4.20
N THR A 71 -10.78 -11.58 -4.13
CA THR A 71 -10.69 -12.94 -4.70
C THR A 71 -11.24 -14.03 -3.78
N GLY A 72 -11.54 -13.71 -2.52
CA GLY A 72 -11.85 -14.70 -1.48
C GLY A 72 -10.67 -15.60 -1.09
N LYS A 73 -9.45 -15.35 -1.59
CA LYS A 73 -8.29 -16.20 -1.34
C LYS A 73 -7.85 -16.09 0.12
N MET A 74 -8.13 -17.11 0.93
CA MET A 74 -7.56 -17.25 2.27
C MET A 74 -6.16 -17.86 2.18
N ALA A 75 -5.17 -17.15 2.73
CA ALA A 75 -3.76 -17.52 2.64
C ALA A 75 -3.30 -18.38 3.84
N PHE A 76 -3.98 -18.23 4.97
CA PHE A 76 -3.63 -18.86 6.23
C PHE A 76 -4.84 -19.63 6.75
N GLU A 77 -4.60 -20.75 7.42
CA GLU A 77 -5.66 -21.59 7.99
C GLU A 77 -5.27 -22.07 9.38
N CYS A 78 -6.22 -21.96 10.31
CA CYS A 78 -6.14 -22.60 11.61
C CYS A 78 -6.33 -24.10 11.45
N ARG A 79 -5.36 -24.93 11.85
CA ARG A 79 -5.51 -26.40 11.75
C ARG A 79 -6.51 -26.98 12.76
N VAL A 80 -6.82 -26.26 13.84
CA VAL A 80 -7.76 -26.72 14.88
C VAL A 80 -9.20 -26.53 14.43
N CYS A 81 -9.60 -25.30 14.10
CA CYS A 81 -11.00 -24.98 13.74
C CYS A 81 -11.22 -24.81 12.22
N ARG A 82 -10.18 -24.97 11.39
CA ARG A 82 -10.23 -24.80 9.92
C ARG A 82 -10.63 -23.41 9.42
N LYS A 83 -10.67 -22.41 10.30
CA LYS A 83 -10.96 -21.02 9.92
C LYS A 83 -9.84 -20.45 9.06
N GLY A 84 -10.22 -19.84 7.93
CA GLY A 84 -9.31 -19.21 6.97
C GLY A 84 -9.13 -17.72 7.21
N PHE A 85 -7.93 -17.21 6.93
CA PHE A 85 -7.55 -15.81 7.10
C PHE A 85 -6.78 -15.28 5.88
N HIS A 86 -6.98 -14.02 5.55
CA HIS A 86 -6.24 -13.35 4.47
C HIS A 86 -4.80 -12.97 4.90
N GLU A 87 -4.56 -12.80 6.21
CA GLU A 87 -3.31 -12.31 6.79
C GLU A 87 -2.88 -13.15 8.00
N ASN A 88 -1.57 -13.25 8.26
CA ASN A 88 -1.03 -14.00 9.39
C ASN A 88 -1.48 -13.40 10.73
N GLN A 89 -1.47 -12.06 10.85
CA GLN A 89 -1.86 -11.39 12.08
C GLN A 89 -3.29 -11.74 12.53
N GLY A 90 -4.25 -11.83 11.59
CA GLY A 90 -5.62 -12.26 11.91
C GLY A 90 -5.69 -13.68 12.44
N LEU A 91 -4.85 -14.58 11.93
CA LEU A 91 -4.74 -15.95 12.43
C LEU A 91 -4.08 -15.99 13.83
N VAL A 92 -3.03 -15.19 14.05
CA VAL A 92 -2.34 -15.08 15.35
C VAL A 92 -3.29 -14.56 16.43
N CYS A 93 -4.03 -13.47 16.18
CA CYS A 93 -5.03 -12.97 17.13
C CYS A 93 -6.08 -14.03 17.45
N HIS A 94 -6.60 -14.72 16.42
CA HIS A 94 -7.55 -15.81 16.62
C HIS A 94 -7.01 -16.92 17.54
N PHE A 95 -5.71 -17.25 17.47
CA PHE A 95 -5.09 -18.23 18.35
C PHE A 95 -4.93 -17.77 19.79
N MET A 96 -4.62 -16.49 20.01
CA MET A 96 -4.45 -15.95 21.37
C MET A 96 -5.77 -15.99 22.17
N ASP A 97 -6.90 -16.01 21.47
CA ASP A 97 -8.24 -16.15 22.06
C ASP A 97 -8.67 -17.62 22.27
N GLN A 98 -7.88 -18.62 21.82
CA GLN A 98 -8.16 -20.04 22.09
C GLN A 98 -7.43 -20.45 23.37
N GLU A 99 -8.17 -20.94 24.38
CA GLU A 99 -7.67 -21.20 25.74
C GLU A 99 -6.62 -22.32 25.85
N GLU A 100 -6.39 -23.13 24.80
CA GLU A 100 -5.37 -24.19 24.79
C GLU A 100 -4.13 -23.81 23.98
N ALA A 101 -3.39 -22.84 24.52
CA ALA A 101 -2.14 -22.34 23.98
C ALA A 101 -0.97 -23.30 24.25
N SER A 102 -0.70 -24.29 23.38
CA SER A 102 0.61 -24.98 23.44
C SER A 102 1.20 -25.52 22.13
N THR A 103 0.43 -25.79 21.07
CA THR A 103 1.01 -26.44 19.86
C THR A 103 0.38 -25.97 18.55
N ILE A 104 0.05 -24.68 18.44
CA ILE A 104 -0.69 -24.21 17.27
C ILE A 104 0.27 -23.89 16.13
N VAL A 105 0.32 -24.79 15.15
CA VAL A 105 1.06 -24.61 13.90
C VAL A 105 0.15 -23.95 12.86
N ALA A 106 0.51 -22.75 12.41
CA ALA A 106 -0.16 -22.12 11.29
C ALA A 106 0.28 -22.78 9.98
N TYR A 107 -0.65 -22.98 9.05
CA TYR A 107 -0.31 -23.43 7.71
C TYR A 107 -0.42 -22.24 6.73
N ASN A 108 0.70 -21.92 6.08
CA ASN A 108 0.76 -20.91 5.02
C ASN A 108 0.55 -21.61 3.67
N LYS A 109 -0.64 -21.41 3.09
CA LYS A 109 -1.01 -21.98 1.79
C LYS A 109 -0.21 -21.42 0.61
N ASN A 110 0.50 -20.30 0.79
CA ASN A 110 1.29 -19.70 -0.29
C ASN A 110 2.66 -20.34 -0.46
N GLU A 111 3.21 -20.89 0.62
CA GLU A 111 4.59 -21.43 0.67
C GLU A 111 4.60 -22.91 1.06
N ASP A 112 3.41 -23.53 1.16
CA ASP A 112 3.21 -24.91 1.62
C ASP A 112 4.03 -25.23 2.89
N SER A 113 4.02 -24.28 3.83
CA SER A 113 4.91 -24.29 4.97
C SER A 113 4.17 -24.12 6.28
N PHE A 114 4.74 -24.73 7.31
CA PHE A 114 4.33 -24.55 8.69
C PHE A 114 4.99 -23.29 9.25
N VAL A 115 4.18 -22.34 9.67
CA VAL A 115 4.69 -21.09 10.26
C VAL A 115 4.65 -21.24 11.77
N PRO A 116 5.81 -21.27 12.45
CA PRO A 116 5.83 -21.21 13.90
C PRO A 116 5.29 -19.85 14.35
N CYS A 117 4.35 -19.87 15.29
CA CYS A 117 3.84 -18.65 15.91
C CYS A 117 4.95 -18.08 16.82
N VAL A 118 5.85 -17.27 16.26
CA VAL A 118 6.90 -16.62 17.03
C VAL A 118 6.28 -15.56 17.95
N ARG A 119 6.27 -15.83 19.25
CA ARG A 119 6.33 -14.76 20.24
C ARG A 119 7.72 -14.14 20.14
N SER A 120 7.87 -13.09 19.33
CA SER A 120 8.86 -12.07 19.65
C SER A 120 8.31 -11.24 20.81
N ILE A 121 8.31 -11.81 22.01
CA ILE A 121 8.43 -10.98 23.20
C ILE A 121 9.92 -10.69 23.28
N SER A 122 10.32 -9.48 22.89
CA SER A 122 11.63 -8.97 23.29
C SER A 122 11.64 -8.90 24.82
N LEU A 123 12.59 -9.60 25.44
CA LEU A 123 13.02 -9.37 26.83
C LEU A 123 13.83 -8.07 26.92
#